data_AF-X0RWY6-F1
#
_entry.id   AF-X0RWY6-F1
#
_cell.length_a   1.000
_cell.length_b   1.000
_cell.length_c   1.000
_cell.angle_alpha   90.00
_cell.angle_beta   90.00
_cell.angle_gamma   90.00
#
_symmetry.space_group_name_H-M   'P 1'
#
loop_
_entity.id
_entity.type
_entity.pdbx_description
1 polymer ?
#
loop_
_entity_poly.entity_id
_entity_poly.type
_entity_poly.pdbx_seq_one_letter_code
_entity_poly.pdbx_strand_id
1 'polypeptide(L)'
;WMSEKAVSIGFYFVASGVYTVINPGFPVEGAPGTYEMITGGMEKLVGASFAFEDDPIKSAHLIIDHLNQKRKKLKLAPMMHEPEILSGK
;
A
#
# COMPACT_ATOMS: atom_id res chain seq x y z
N TRP A 1 6.89 12.40 3.03
CA TRP A 1 7.14 13.16 1.81
C TRP A 1 7.22 14.63 2.17
N MET A 2 8.04 15.42 1.46
CA MET A 2 8.29 16.83 1.81
C MET A 2 8.05 17.81 0.64
N SER A 3 7.76 17.31 -0.56
CA SER A 3 7.54 18.16 -1.74
C SER A 3 6.41 17.64 -2.61
N GLU A 4 5.77 18.54 -3.35
CA GLU A 4 4.71 18.24 -4.32
C GLU A 4 5.16 17.22 -5.37
N LYS A 5 6.46 17.16 -5.69
CA LYS A 5 7.02 16.13 -6.57
C LYS A 5 6.76 14.72 -6.07
N ALA A 6 6.85 14.48 -4.76
CA ALA A 6 6.58 13.17 -4.18
C ALA A 6 5.08 12.83 -4.21
N VAL A 7 4.20 13.83 -4.11
CA VAL A 7 2.76 13.67 -4.31
C VAL A 7 2.50 13.19 -5.73
N SER A 8 3.03 13.89 -6.73
CA SER A 8 2.87 13.51 -8.14
C SER A 8 3.42 12.11 -8.46
N ILE A 9 4.58 11.74 -7.90
CA ILE A 9 5.13 10.38 -8.04
C ILE A 9 4.18 9.35 -7.43
N GLY A 10 3.68 9.59 -6.21
CA GLY A 10 2.72 8.68 -5.56
C GLY A 10 1.47 8.48 -6.41
N PHE A 11 0.91 9.56 -6.97
CA PHE A 11 -0.28 9.47 -7.82
C PHE A 11 0.02 8.72 -9.12
N TYR A 12 1.17 8.93 -9.74
CA TYR A 12 1.58 8.17 -10.91
C TYR A 12 1.70 6.67 -10.62
N PHE A 13 2.25 6.28 -9.46
CA PHE A 13 2.35 4.88 -9.03
C PHE A 13 0.98 4.26 -8.81
N VAL A 14 0.09 4.92 -8.08
CA VAL A 14 -1.27 4.44 -7.84
C VAL A 14 -2.05 4.33 -9.15
N ALA A 15 -1.99 5.34 -10.02
CA ALA A 15 -2.63 5.30 -11.34
C ALA A 15 -2.09 4.17 -12.23
N SER A 16 -0.84 3.74 -12.01
CA SER A 16 -0.21 2.62 -12.71
C SER A 16 -0.50 1.26 -12.05
N GLY A 17 -1.38 1.19 -11.04
CA GLY A 17 -1.77 -0.05 -10.37
C GLY A 17 -0.80 -0.50 -9.27
N VAL A 18 0.03 0.41 -8.74
CA VAL A 18 0.96 0.13 -7.64
C VAL A 18 0.44 0.70 -6.33
N TYR A 19 0.13 -0.19 -5.38
CA TYR A 19 -0.24 0.20 -4.02
C TYR A 19 0.89 0.97 -3.35
N THR A 20 0.56 2.14 -2.80
CA THR A 20 1.57 3.10 -2.36
C THR A 20 1.29 3.55 -0.93
N VAL A 21 2.21 3.23 -0.02
CA VAL A 21 2.17 3.75 1.36
C VAL A 21 2.97 5.04 1.41
N ILE A 22 2.39 6.09 2.00
CA ILE A 22 3.06 7.38 2.11
C ILE A 22 2.84 7.99 3.50
N ASN A 23 3.90 8.57 4.06
CA ASN A 23 3.91 9.26 5.36
C ASN A 23 4.67 10.60 5.22
N PRO A 24 4.12 11.74 5.70
CA PRO A 24 2.79 11.86 6.31
C PRO A 24 1.68 11.63 5.27
N GLY A 25 0.42 11.50 5.69
CA GLY A 25 -0.72 11.50 4.77
C GLY A 25 -0.83 12.81 3.98
N PHE A 26 -1.71 12.86 2.97
CA PHE A 26 -2.04 14.11 2.29
C PHE A 26 -3.00 14.96 3.15
N PRO A 27 -2.97 16.30 3.03
CA PRO A 27 -3.86 17.20 3.78
C PRO A 27 -5.28 17.20 3.18
N VAL A 28 -5.93 16.03 3.16
CA VAL A 28 -7.25 15.81 2.55
C VAL A 28 -8.27 15.18 3.51
N GLU A 29 -7.89 14.95 4.77
CA GLU A 29 -8.77 14.36 5.79
C GLU A 29 -10.04 15.18 6.05
N GLY A 30 -9.98 16.51 5.86
CA GLY A 30 -11.16 17.38 5.93
C GLY A 30 -12.13 17.25 4.74
N ALA A 31 -11.76 16.51 3.71
CA ALA A 31 -12.56 16.26 2.51
C ALA A 31 -12.82 14.76 2.36
N PRO A 32 -13.83 14.20 3.07
CA PRO A 32 -14.02 12.75 3.18
C PRO A 32 -14.18 12.05 1.82
N GLY A 33 -14.88 12.66 0.87
CA GLY A 33 -15.01 12.09 -0.48
C GLY A 33 -13.67 11.97 -1.21
N THR A 34 -12.76 12.93 -1.04
CA THR A 34 -11.40 12.87 -1.60
C THR A 34 -10.56 11.82 -0.88
N TYR A 35 -10.62 11.80 0.45
CA TYR A 35 -9.91 10.82 1.27
C TYR A 35 -10.31 9.37 0.91
N GLU A 36 -11.61 9.10 0.85
CA GLU A 36 -12.16 7.78 0.46
C GLU A 36 -11.78 7.42 -0.98
N MET A 37 -11.85 8.39 -1.89
CA MET A 37 -11.49 8.17 -3.30
C MET A 37 -10.05 7.66 -3.42
N ILE A 38 -9.08 8.31 -2.78
CA ILE A 38 -7.66 7.97 -2.96
C ILE A 38 -7.22 6.76 -2.12
N THR A 39 -7.88 6.49 -0.98
CA THR A 39 -7.53 5.35 -0.10
C THR A 39 -8.25 4.06 -0.47
N GLY A 40 -9.41 4.13 -1.14
CA GLY A 40 -10.17 2.93 -1.54
C GLY A 40 -10.83 3.01 -2.91
N GLY A 41 -11.34 4.19 -3.32
CA GLY A 41 -12.00 4.37 -4.63
C GLY A 41 -11.09 4.01 -5.81
N MET A 42 -9.82 4.40 -5.76
CA MET A 42 -8.81 4.11 -6.79
C MET A 42 -8.58 2.61 -7.00
N GLU A 43 -8.68 1.76 -5.96
CA GLU A 43 -8.51 0.30 -6.12
C GLU A 43 -9.54 -0.26 -7.12
N LYS A 44 -10.77 0.27 -7.11
CA LYS A 44 -11.83 -0.14 -8.04
C LYS A 44 -11.58 0.33 -9.48
N LEU A 45 -10.85 1.43 -9.65
CA LEU A 45 -10.60 2.04 -10.96
C LEU A 45 -9.32 1.52 -11.61
N VAL A 46 -8.25 1.40 -10.84
CA VAL A 46 -6.90 1.10 -11.35
C VAL A 46 -6.20 -0.06 -10.62
N GLY A 47 -6.85 -0.68 -9.62
CA GLY A 47 -6.30 -1.86 -8.92
C GLY A 47 -5.20 -1.55 -7.89
N ALA A 48 -5.08 -0.27 -7.51
CA ALA A 48 -4.25 0.22 -6.42
C ALA A 48 -4.88 1.44 -5.74
N SER A 49 -4.50 1.68 -4.48
CA SER A 49 -4.83 2.88 -3.73
C SER A 49 -3.66 3.33 -2.85
N PHE A 50 -3.83 4.47 -2.19
CA PHE A 50 -2.92 4.93 -1.15
C PHE A 50 -3.25 4.30 0.20
N ALA A 51 -2.23 4.16 1.04
CA ALA A 51 -2.38 4.02 2.48
C ALA A 51 -1.55 5.08 3.21
N PHE A 52 -2.13 5.61 4.28
CA PHE A 52 -1.50 6.58 5.17
C PHE A 52 -1.32 5.91 6.53
N GLU A 53 -0.07 5.76 6.95
CA GLU A 53 0.29 5.13 8.23
C GLU A 53 1.56 5.79 8.75
N ASP A 54 1.50 6.27 10.00
CA ASP A 54 2.57 7.05 10.60
C ASP A 54 3.64 6.16 11.23
N ASP A 55 3.26 4.98 11.71
CA ASP A 55 4.19 4.01 12.26
C ASP A 55 4.94 3.28 11.13
N PRO A 56 6.28 3.41 11.04
CA PRO A 56 7.05 2.77 9.97
C PRO A 56 6.99 1.24 10.02
N ILE A 57 6.79 0.63 11.20
CA ILE A 57 6.66 -0.82 11.34
C ILE A 57 5.32 -1.28 10.78
N LYS A 58 4.23 -0.58 11.10
CA LYS A 58 2.91 -0.87 10.51
C LYS A 58 2.89 -0.63 9.00
N SER A 59 3.55 0.44 8.54
CA SER A 59 3.74 0.70 7.11
C SER A 59 4.42 -0.47 6.39
N ALA A 60 5.47 -1.04 6.99
CA ALA A 60 6.15 -2.21 6.43
C ALA A 60 5.21 -3.43 6.37
N HIS A 61 4.42 -3.67 7.43
CA HIS A 61 3.41 -4.74 7.42
C HIS A 61 2.35 -4.55 6.33
N LEU A 62 1.84 -3.32 6.14
CA LEU A 62 0.89 -3.03 5.05
C LEU A 62 1.46 -3.39 3.67
N ILE A 63 2.73 -3.08 3.42
CA ILE A 63 3.43 -3.44 2.18
C ILE A 63 3.56 -4.96 2.05
N ILE A 64 4.01 -5.64 3.11
CA ILE A 64 4.19 -7.11 3.12
C ILE A 64 2.85 -7.83 2.89
N ASP A 65 1.78 -7.38 3.56
CA ASP A 65 0.44 -7.95 3.43
C ASP A 65 -0.11 -7.77 2.02
N HIS A 66 0.04 -6.58 1.44
CA HIS A 66 -0.36 -6.34 0.05
C HIS A 66 0.39 -7.26 -0.92
N LEU A 67 1.72 -7.38 -0.75
CA LEU A 67 2.55 -8.26 -1.57
C LEU A 67 2.14 -9.74 -1.41
N ASN A 68 1.90 -10.20 -0.18
CA ASN A 68 1.42 -11.56 0.08
C ASN A 68 0.06 -11.83 -0.57
N GLN A 69 -0.86 -10.87 -0.53
CA GLN A 69 -2.15 -10.98 -1.22
C GLN A 69 -1.99 -11.10 -2.74
N LYS A 70 -1.15 -10.26 -3.37
CA LYS A 70 -0.89 -10.33 -4.82
C LYS A 70 -0.15 -11.64 -5.17
N ARG A 71 0.82 -12.08 -4.37
CA ARG A 71 1.54 -13.36 -4.53
C ARG A 71 0.60 -14.56 -4.44
N LYS A 72 -0.33 -14.56 -3.48
CA LYS A 72 -1.37 -15.60 -3.35
C LYS A 72 -2.24 -15.69 -4.60
N LYS A 73 -2.65 -14.56 -5.18
CA LYS A 73 -3.39 -14.52 -6.46
C LYS A 73 -2.59 -15.11 -7.62
N LEU A 74 -1.26 -14.97 -7.58
CA LEU A 74 -0.33 -15.56 -8.54
C LEU A 74 0.11 -16.99 -8.18
N LYS A 75 -0.46 -17.61 -7.13
CA LYS A 75 -0.12 -18.95 -6.63
C LYS A 75 1.36 -19.09 -6.21
N LEU A 76 1.94 -18.02 -5.67
CA LEU A 76 3.30 -17.98 -5.13
C LEU A 76 3.30 -18.10 -3.60
N ALA A 77 4.37 -18.65 -3.03
CA ALA A 77 4.62 -18.66 -1.58
C ALA A 77 4.69 -17.22 -1.02
N PRO A 78 4.40 -16.96 0.27
CA PRO A 78 4.52 -15.63 0.88
C PRO A 78 5.96 -15.08 0.78
N MET A 79 6.11 -13.76 0.90
CA MET A 79 7.42 -13.07 0.81
C MET A 79 8.38 -13.47 1.93
N MET A 80 7.87 -13.51 3.15
CA MET A 80 8.63 -14.02 4.29
C MET A 80 8.28 -15.48 4.46
N HIS A 81 9.25 -16.35 4.19
CA HIS A 81 9.17 -17.75 4.57
C HIS A 81 9.22 -17.84 6.09
N GLU A 82 8.33 -18.62 6.70
CA GLU A 82 8.61 -19.11 8.04
C GLU A 82 9.97 -19.84 7.97
N PRO A 83 10.93 -19.53 8.86
CA PRO A 83 12.14 -20.31 8.99
C PRO A 83 11.75 -21.79 9.05
N GLU A 84 12.41 -22.67 8.28
CA GLU A 84 12.08 -24.11 8.26
C GLU A 84 12.02 -24.72 9.67
N ILE A 85 12.88 -24.20 10.56
CA ILE A 85 12.94 -24.45 12.02
C ILE A 85 11.61 -24.23 12.78
N LEU A 86 10.69 -23.42 12.27
CA LEU A 86 9.36 -23.19 12.85
C LEU A 86 8.24 -23.96 12.11
N SER A 87 8.52 -24.53 10.94
CA SER A 87 7.51 -25.20 10.10
C SER A 87 7.18 -26.64 10.54
N GLY A 88 7.85 -27.15 11.58
CA GLY A 88 7.59 -28.47 12.15
C GLY A 88 7.84 -29.64 11.18
N LYS A 89 8.60 -29.40 10.10
CA LYS A 89 9.10 -30.40 9.15
C LYS A 89 10.60 -30.57 9.30
#